data_AF-A0A7W0Z8H9-F1
#
_entry.id   AF-A0A7W0Z8H9-F1
#
_cell.length_a   1.000
_cell.length_b   1.000
_cell.length_c   1.000
_cell.angle_alpha   90.00
_cell.angle_beta   90.00
_cell.angle_gamma   90.00
#
_symmetry.space_group_name_H-M   'P 1'
#
loop_
_entity.id
_entity.type
_entity.pdbx_description
1 polymer ?
#
loop_
_entity_poly.entity_id
_entity_poly.type
_entity_poly.pdbx_seq_one_letter_code
_entity_poly.pdbx_strand_id
1 'polypeptide(L)'
;MYHPQGTHFVPGMTPEQRRRAQRWEMPAVAVALLVIPYLLLNYLRLGSGFGTTVDVLYIGIWTFFVVEAVAMLRLAPDNWRWAKRNVLDIAIIVVTAPFEFLPPRFEVLQCLWVLRILDLAPVIHRYLFRITVVRFAFLLWGLTVFAGGLAYAQLERGSEEPPTLFEGFYWVNTTISTVGYGDFLPTTWQTSVLAMGLQAMGVVLGAILVAGILPLFDREFAEGFSRRVSEQVERLTGEVDELEADLADIETDIDRIARGESSQDRVLGQIARDLAEVREKVGAEGPHAAVPPRNGGDSRGTATAAGGDGADAGTSAPAGS
;
A
#
# COMPACT_ATOMS: atom_id res chain seq x y z
N MET A 1 8.82 -1.03 8.66
CA MET A 1 9.06 -2.17 7.75
C MET A 1 10.45 -2.73 8.00
N TYR A 2 10.57 -4.01 8.38
CA TYR A 2 11.86 -4.71 8.44
C TYR A 2 11.82 -5.88 7.47
N HIS A 3 12.11 -5.62 6.19
CA HIS A 3 12.36 -6.71 5.25
C HIS A 3 13.68 -7.37 5.65
N PRO A 4 13.73 -8.68 5.93
CA PRO A 4 15.00 -9.38 6.05
C PRO A 4 15.67 -9.37 4.68
N GLN A 5 16.62 -8.45 4.50
CA GLN A 5 17.38 -8.30 3.27
C GLN A 5 18.15 -9.60 3.03
N GLY A 6 17.95 -10.23 1.87
CA GLY A 6 18.94 -11.17 1.35
C GLY A 6 20.28 -10.43 1.19
N THR A 7 21.39 -11.16 1.37
CA THR A 7 22.77 -10.63 1.33
C THR A 7 23.05 -9.78 0.07
N HIS A 8 22.36 -10.09 -1.02
CA HIS A 8 22.47 -9.41 -2.32
C HIS A 8 21.86 -7.99 -2.39
N PHE A 9 21.05 -7.53 -1.42
CA PHE A 9 20.32 -6.25 -1.54
C PHE A 9 21.21 -5.03 -1.30
N VAL A 10 21.46 -4.21 -2.34
CA VAL A 10 22.16 -2.92 -2.22
C VAL A 10 21.19 -1.74 -2.45
N PRO A 11 21.15 -0.73 -1.54
CA PRO A 11 20.40 0.49 -1.76
C PRO A 11 20.79 1.18 -3.08
N GLY A 12 19.80 1.58 -3.88
CA GLY A 12 20.00 2.24 -5.18
C GLY A 12 19.68 1.37 -6.42
N MET A 13 19.47 0.05 -6.27
CA MET A 13 19.07 -0.80 -7.41
C MET A 13 17.69 -0.43 -7.97
N THR A 14 17.54 -0.41 -9.30
CA THR A 14 16.25 -0.23 -9.97
C THR A 14 15.28 -1.41 -9.72
N PRO A 15 13.96 -1.26 -9.96
CA PRO A 15 13.02 -2.38 -9.82
C PRO A 15 13.37 -3.59 -10.69
N GLU A 16 13.88 -3.36 -11.90
CA GLU A 16 14.32 -4.43 -12.80
C GLU A 16 15.57 -5.16 -12.30
N GLN A 17 16.57 -4.41 -11.82
CA GLN A 17 17.77 -4.99 -11.22
C GLN A 17 17.41 -5.89 -10.03
N ARG A 18 16.44 -5.48 -9.20
CA ARG A 18 15.92 -6.27 -8.08
C ARG A 18 15.20 -7.54 -8.55
N ARG A 19 14.28 -7.46 -9.52
CA ARG A 19 13.61 -8.65 -10.09
C ARG A 19 14.60 -9.60 -10.82
N ARG A 20 15.76 -9.12 -11.30
CA ARG A 20 16.85 -9.95 -11.83
C ARG A 20 17.69 -10.60 -10.72
N ALA A 21 18.06 -9.86 -9.66
CA ALA A 21 18.81 -10.39 -8.52
C ALA A 21 18.06 -11.51 -7.80
N GLN A 22 16.74 -11.35 -7.58
CA GLN A 22 15.89 -12.37 -6.94
C GLN A 22 15.84 -13.71 -7.69
N ARG A 23 16.16 -13.75 -9.00
CA ARG A 23 16.25 -15.01 -9.75
C ARG A 23 17.48 -15.85 -9.39
N TRP A 24 18.49 -15.27 -8.75
CA TRP A 24 19.68 -15.97 -8.29
C TRP A 24 19.53 -16.52 -6.86
N GLU A 25 18.64 -15.95 -6.03
CA GLU A 25 18.39 -16.42 -4.65
C GLU A 25 18.04 -17.91 -4.59
N MET A 26 17.11 -18.38 -5.44
CA MET A 26 16.66 -19.78 -5.43
C MET A 26 17.73 -20.78 -5.92
N PRO A 27 18.44 -20.53 -7.05
CA PRO A 27 19.61 -21.33 -7.43
C PRO A 27 20.75 -21.30 -6.40
N ALA A 28 21.07 -20.14 -5.81
CA ALA A 28 22.12 -20.02 -4.80
C ALA A 28 21.79 -20.83 -3.55
N VAL A 29 20.55 -20.78 -3.06
CA VAL A 29 20.06 -21.62 -1.95
C VAL A 29 20.15 -23.11 -2.30
N ALA A 30 19.82 -23.52 -3.53
CA ALA A 30 19.94 -24.91 -3.94
C ALA A 30 21.41 -25.39 -4.00
N VAL A 31 22.33 -24.54 -4.46
CA VAL A 31 23.78 -24.84 -4.52
C VAL A 31 24.42 -24.82 -3.11
N ALA A 32 24.03 -23.88 -2.25
CA ALA A 32 24.45 -23.82 -0.85
C ALA A 32 23.87 -24.98 0.01
N LEU A 33 22.71 -25.54 -0.36
CA LEU A 33 22.25 -26.82 0.19
C LEU A 33 23.14 -27.98 -0.28
N LEU A 34 23.63 -27.94 -1.52
CA LEU A 34 24.49 -28.95 -2.17
C LEU A 34 25.93 -28.96 -1.62
N VAL A 35 26.36 -27.88 -0.96
CA VAL A 35 27.60 -27.84 -0.14
C VAL A 35 27.57 -28.92 0.96
N ILE A 36 26.41 -29.22 1.56
CA ILE A 36 26.30 -30.18 2.66
C ILE A 36 26.69 -31.61 2.23
N PRO A 37 26.09 -32.23 1.19
CA PRO A 37 26.52 -33.54 0.71
C PRO A 37 27.94 -33.53 0.12
N TYR A 38 28.41 -32.42 -0.47
CA TYR A 38 29.81 -32.29 -0.88
C TYR A 38 30.78 -32.43 0.31
N LEU A 39 30.58 -31.64 1.37
CA LEU A 39 31.41 -31.71 2.59
C LEU A 39 31.32 -33.09 3.25
N LEU A 40 30.13 -33.69 3.26
CA LEU A 40 29.90 -35.03 3.81
C LEU A 40 30.72 -36.09 3.06
N LEU A 41 30.67 -36.11 1.73
CA LEU A 41 31.42 -37.06 0.90
C LEU A 41 32.94 -36.86 1.03
N ASN A 42 33.40 -35.60 1.00
CA ASN A 42 34.81 -35.25 1.08
C ASN A 42 35.43 -35.64 2.44
N TYR A 43 34.81 -35.19 3.55
CA TYR A 43 35.40 -35.34 4.89
C TYR A 43 35.12 -36.68 5.57
N LEU A 44 33.95 -37.31 5.37
CA LEU A 44 33.68 -38.65 5.94
C LEU A 44 34.24 -39.80 5.08
N ARG A 45 34.84 -39.51 3.92
CA ARG A 45 35.54 -40.48 3.05
C ARG A 45 34.71 -41.74 2.74
N LEU A 46 33.46 -41.57 2.27
CA LEU A 46 32.55 -42.68 1.93
C LEU A 46 32.99 -43.42 0.65
N GLY A 47 34.12 -44.13 0.71
CA GLY A 47 34.62 -44.98 -0.36
C GLY A 47 35.46 -44.25 -1.42
N SER A 48 36.52 -44.90 -1.88
CA SER A 48 37.46 -44.38 -2.89
C SER A 48 36.86 -44.20 -4.30
N GLY A 49 35.66 -44.72 -4.55
CA GLY A 49 34.99 -44.61 -5.85
C GLY A 49 34.38 -43.25 -6.19
N PHE A 50 34.24 -42.35 -5.20
CA PHE A 50 33.53 -41.06 -5.39
C PHE A 50 34.44 -39.86 -5.65
N GLY A 51 35.77 -40.03 -5.78
CA GLY A 51 36.72 -38.92 -5.97
C GLY A 51 36.30 -37.98 -7.10
N THR A 52 36.14 -38.51 -8.32
CA THR A 52 35.69 -37.73 -9.49
C THR A 52 34.32 -37.08 -9.30
N THR A 53 33.43 -37.66 -8.48
CA THR A 53 32.15 -37.03 -8.12
C THR A 53 32.37 -35.83 -7.20
N VAL A 54 33.24 -35.95 -6.20
CA VAL A 54 33.62 -34.85 -5.28
C VAL A 54 34.31 -33.72 -6.05
N ASP A 55 35.19 -34.05 -7.00
CA ASP A 55 35.89 -33.07 -7.85
C ASP A 55 34.91 -32.28 -8.75
N VAL A 56 34.00 -32.99 -9.42
CA VAL A 56 32.95 -32.38 -10.28
C VAL A 56 31.97 -31.53 -9.45
N LEU A 57 31.62 -31.97 -8.25
CA LEU A 57 30.81 -31.19 -7.31
C LEU A 57 31.55 -29.93 -6.85
N TYR A 58 32.82 -30.04 -6.47
CA TYR A 58 33.65 -28.91 -6.04
C TYR A 58 33.75 -27.83 -7.11
N ILE A 59 34.17 -28.19 -8.34
CA ILE A 59 34.32 -27.21 -9.42
C ILE A 59 32.98 -26.66 -9.89
N GLY A 60 31.90 -27.46 -9.87
CA GLY A 60 30.55 -27.01 -10.19
C GLY A 60 30.00 -25.98 -9.20
N ILE A 61 30.10 -26.28 -7.90
CA ILE A 61 29.67 -25.37 -6.81
C ILE A 61 30.50 -24.08 -6.83
N TRP A 62 31.83 -24.16 -6.97
CA TRP A 62 32.68 -22.98 -7.03
C TRP A 62 32.40 -22.11 -8.26
N THR A 63 32.31 -22.72 -9.45
CA THR A 63 32.01 -22.00 -10.69
C THR A 63 30.65 -21.30 -10.62
N PHE A 64 29.65 -21.94 -10.01
CA PHE A 64 28.35 -21.29 -9.76
C PHE A 64 28.51 -20.03 -8.91
N PHE A 65 29.17 -20.11 -7.74
CA PHE A 65 29.35 -18.93 -6.86
C PHE A 65 30.18 -17.82 -7.52
N VAL A 66 31.16 -18.16 -8.37
CA VAL A 66 31.90 -17.17 -9.19
C VAL A 66 30.97 -16.47 -10.18
N VAL A 67 30.15 -17.23 -10.92
CA VAL A 67 29.20 -16.68 -11.90
C VAL A 67 28.15 -15.81 -11.21
N GLU A 68 27.64 -16.23 -10.05
CA GLU A 68 26.73 -15.47 -9.20
C GLU A 68 27.37 -14.14 -8.76
N ALA A 69 28.57 -14.18 -8.17
CA ALA A 69 29.26 -12.99 -7.71
C ALA A 69 29.58 -12.01 -8.86
N VAL A 70 29.97 -12.51 -10.04
CA VAL A 70 30.19 -11.69 -11.24
C VAL A 70 28.88 -11.11 -11.77
N ALA A 71 27.78 -11.85 -11.75
CA ALA A 71 26.45 -11.34 -12.13
C ALA A 71 25.98 -10.25 -11.17
N MET A 72 26.14 -10.45 -9.86
CA MET A 72 25.83 -9.47 -8.82
C MET A 72 26.67 -8.20 -8.96
N LEU A 73 27.99 -8.33 -9.18
CA LEU A 73 28.91 -7.20 -9.37
C LEU A 73 28.60 -6.38 -10.64
N ARG A 74 28.01 -7.01 -11.68
CA ARG A 74 27.51 -6.34 -12.89
C ARG A 74 26.11 -5.74 -12.74
N LEU A 75 25.29 -6.24 -11.81
CA LEU A 75 23.94 -5.75 -11.52
C LEU A 75 23.93 -4.61 -10.48
N ALA A 76 24.96 -4.51 -9.64
CA ALA A 76 25.11 -3.48 -8.62
C ALA A 76 25.46 -2.11 -9.25
N PRO A 77 24.72 -1.03 -8.95
CA PRO A 77 25.07 0.33 -9.40
C PRO A 77 26.45 0.79 -8.89
N ASP A 78 26.76 0.48 -7.63
CA ASP A 78 28.06 0.70 -7.00
C ASP A 78 28.75 -0.65 -6.74
N ASN A 79 29.43 -1.19 -7.76
CA ASN A 79 30.24 -2.41 -7.65
C ASN A 79 31.21 -2.41 -6.45
N TRP A 80 31.84 -1.28 -6.12
CA TRP A 80 32.73 -1.13 -4.96
C TRP A 80 31.99 -1.13 -3.61
N ARG A 81 30.77 -0.55 -3.53
CA ARG A 81 29.96 -0.60 -2.30
C ARG A 81 29.38 -2.01 -2.08
N TRP A 82 28.99 -2.70 -3.15
CA TRP A 82 28.59 -4.11 -3.11
C TRP A 82 29.73 -4.98 -2.59
N ALA A 83 30.94 -4.83 -3.15
CA ALA A 83 32.11 -5.60 -2.71
C ALA A 83 32.49 -5.36 -1.24
N LYS A 84 32.38 -4.12 -0.75
CA LYS A 84 32.60 -3.78 0.66
C LYS A 84 31.51 -4.28 1.61
N ARG A 85 30.32 -4.67 1.12
CA ARG A 85 29.26 -5.26 1.95
C ARG A 85 29.32 -6.79 1.95
N ASN A 86 29.67 -7.39 0.81
CA ASN A 86 29.78 -8.84 0.62
C ASN A 86 31.23 -9.34 0.65
N VAL A 87 32.03 -8.77 1.57
CA VAL A 87 33.45 -9.13 1.76
C VAL A 87 33.61 -10.60 2.12
N LEU A 88 32.69 -11.18 2.90
CA LEU A 88 32.73 -12.59 3.27
C LEU A 88 32.55 -13.51 2.04
N ASP A 89 31.59 -13.24 1.17
CA ASP A 89 31.37 -14.02 -0.05
C ASP A 89 32.59 -13.99 -0.98
N ILE A 90 33.15 -12.80 -1.20
CA ILE A 90 34.34 -12.61 -2.04
C ILE A 90 35.54 -13.30 -1.40
N ALA A 91 35.74 -13.13 -0.09
CA ALA A 91 36.82 -13.78 0.64
C ALA A 91 36.70 -15.30 0.58
N ILE A 92 35.50 -15.88 0.75
CA ILE A 92 35.26 -17.32 0.61
C ILE A 92 35.58 -17.77 -0.82
N ILE A 93 35.01 -17.13 -1.86
CA ILE A 93 35.24 -17.51 -3.27
C ILE A 93 36.73 -17.48 -3.63
N VAL A 94 37.48 -16.48 -3.15
CA VAL A 94 38.92 -16.36 -3.39
C VAL A 94 39.72 -17.38 -2.58
N VAL A 95 39.44 -17.54 -1.28
CA VAL A 95 40.18 -18.44 -0.38
C VAL A 95 39.97 -19.92 -0.74
N THR A 96 38.77 -20.28 -1.22
CA THR A 96 38.42 -21.65 -1.62
C THR A 96 38.50 -21.89 -3.13
N ALA A 97 39.15 -20.99 -3.89
CA ALA A 97 39.35 -21.18 -5.32
C ALA A 97 40.18 -22.45 -5.61
N PRO A 98 40.00 -23.09 -6.78
CA PRO A 98 40.75 -24.27 -7.21
C PRO A 98 42.21 -23.91 -7.55
N PHE A 99 42.95 -23.43 -6.56
CA PHE A 99 44.37 -23.21 -6.65
C PHE A 99 45.10 -24.55 -6.49
N GLU A 100 45.38 -25.22 -7.61
CA GLU A 100 46.21 -26.45 -7.68
C GLU A 100 47.62 -26.26 -7.07
N PHE A 101 48.01 -25.02 -6.78
CA PHE A 101 49.26 -24.62 -6.14
C PHE A 101 49.19 -24.51 -4.60
N LEU A 102 48.02 -24.66 -3.96
CA LEU A 102 47.88 -24.55 -2.51
C LEU A 102 48.24 -25.89 -1.82
N PRO A 103 49.17 -25.92 -0.83
CA PRO A 103 49.52 -27.15 -0.13
C PRO A 103 48.34 -27.80 0.62
N PRO A 104 48.23 -29.16 0.68
CA PRO A 104 47.09 -29.91 1.25
C PRO A 104 46.58 -29.47 2.63
N ARG A 105 47.45 -28.95 3.50
CA ARG A 105 47.09 -28.31 4.78
C ARG A 105 46.03 -27.19 4.67
N PHE A 106 45.83 -26.61 3.49
CA PHE A 106 44.80 -25.59 3.25
C PHE A 106 43.45 -26.14 2.80
N GLU A 107 43.30 -27.46 2.56
CA GLU A 107 42.00 -28.10 2.28
C GLU A 107 40.97 -27.82 3.39
N VAL A 108 41.44 -27.68 4.65
CA VAL A 108 40.62 -27.31 5.81
C VAL A 108 39.91 -25.97 5.64
N LEU A 109 40.41 -25.06 4.79
CA LEU A 109 39.74 -23.78 4.51
C LEU A 109 38.49 -23.97 3.63
N GLN A 110 38.30 -25.13 2.97
CA GLN A 110 37.03 -25.50 2.35
C GLN A 110 35.88 -25.59 3.37
N CYS A 111 36.18 -25.84 4.66
CA CYS A 111 35.17 -25.78 5.72
C CYS A 111 34.54 -24.38 5.86
N LEU A 112 35.15 -23.32 5.32
CA LEU A 112 34.53 -21.99 5.24
C LEU A 112 33.27 -21.98 4.34
N TRP A 113 33.06 -22.98 3.47
CA TRP A 113 31.78 -23.17 2.78
C TRP A 113 30.61 -23.44 3.73
N VAL A 114 30.84 -23.90 4.97
CA VAL A 114 29.80 -23.98 6.00
C VAL A 114 29.23 -22.58 6.31
N LEU A 115 30.02 -21.51 6.16
CA LEU A 115 29.54 -20.14 6.38
C LEU A 115 28.53 -19.70 5.29
N ARG A 116 28.57 -20.28 4.09
CA ARG A 116 27.53 -20.07 3.06
C ARG A 116 26.17 -20.67 3.45
N ILE A 117 26.11 -21.57 4.43
CA ILE A 117 24.83 -22.03 5.00
C ILE A 117 24.14 -20.90 5.78
N LEU A 118 24.85 -19.83 6.16
CA LEU A 118 24.23 -18.61 6.71
C LEU A 118 23.38 -17.85 5.67
N ASP A 119 23.63 -18.01 4.36
CA ASP A 119 22.75 -17.46 3.31
C ASP A 119 21.38 -18.15 3.28
N LEU A 120 21.28 -19.39 3.77
CA LEU A 120 19.99 -20.06 3.99
C LEU A 120 19.24 -19.50 5.20
N ALA A 121 19.90 -18.84 6.16
CA ALA A 121 19.28 -18.36 7.38
C ALA A 121 18.05 -17.43 7.15
N PRO A 122 18.06 -16.41 6.27
CA PRO A 122 16.86 -15.62 5.98
C PRO A 122 15.72 -16.43 5.36
N VAL A 123 16.01 -17.47 4.58
CA VAL A 123 15.00 -18.35 3.95
C VAL A 123 14.42 -19.33 4.96
N ILE A 124 15.28 -19.98 5.76
CA ILE A 124 14.90 -20.86 6.87
C ILE A 124 14.08 -20.09 7.90
N HIS A 125 14.51 -18.88 8.28
CA HIS A 125 13.74 -18.01 9.18
C HIS A 125 12.37 -17.68 8.59
N ARG A 126 12.30 -17.23 7.32
CA ARG A 126 11.02 -16.92 6.64
C ARG A 126 10.06 -18.12 6.59
N TYR A 127 10.57 -19.34 6.41
CA TYR A 127 9.75 -20.54 6.29
C TYR A 127 9.36 -21.14 7.66
N LEU A 128 10.35 -21.40 8.53
CA LEU A 128 10.12 -22.01 9.85
C LEU A 128 9.36 -21.07 10.78
N PHE A 129 9.71 -19.79 10.86
CA PHE A 129 9.01 -18.85 11.73
C PHE A 129 7.53 -18.74 11.35
N ARG A 130 7.21 -18.68 10.05
CA ARG A 130 5.82 -18.66 9.55
C ARG A 130 5.03 -19.89 9.97
N ILE A 131 5.52 -21.11 9.69
CA ILE A 131 4.81 -22.36 10.05
C ILE A 131 4.68 -22.49 11.58
N THR A 132 5.73 -22.13 12.31
CA THR A 132 5.79 -22.23 13.77
C THR A 132 4.81 -21.25 14.43
N VAL A 133 4.81 -19.98 14.01
CA VAL A 133 3.93 -18.93 14.56
C VAL A 133 2.47 -19.20 14.23
N VAL A 134 2.12 -19.58 13.00
CA VAL A 134 0.72 -19.90 12.64
C VAL A 134 0.22 -21.13 13.44
N ARG A 135 1.05 -22.17 13.57
CA ARG A 135 0.72 -23.33 14.41
C ARG A 135 0.52 -22.95 15.87
N PHE A 136 1.40 -22.13 16.45
CA PHE A 136 1.25 -21.68 17.84
C PHE A 136 0.07 -20.72 18.03
N ALA A 137 -0.29 -19.91 17.04
CA ALA A 137 -1.49 -19.07 17.09
C ALA A 137 -2.78 -19.92 17.14
N PHE A 138 -2.89 -20.98 16.32
CA PHE A 138 -4.02 -21.91 16.40
C PHE A 138 -4.06 -22.70 17.72
N LEU A 139 -2.90 -23.12 18.25
CA LEU A 139 -2.82 -23.78 19.56
C LEU A 139 -3.22 -22.84 20.70
N LEU A 140 -2.79 -21.57 20.65
CA LEU A 140 -3.14 -20.56 21.64
C LEU A 140 -4.62 -20.18 21.54
N TRP A 141 -5.19 -20.06 20.33
CA TRP A 141 -6.64 -19.90 20.12
C TRP A 141 -7.44 -21.01 20.79
N GLY A 142 -7.09 -22.28 20.53
CA GLY A 142 -7.75 -23.44 21.15
C GLY A 142 -7.62 -23.44 22.67
N LEU A 143 -6.45 -23.08 23.20
CA LEU A 143 -6.23 -22.95 24.64
C LEU A 143 -7.04 -21.80 25.25
N THR A 144 -7.14 -20.65 24.58
CA THR A 144 -7.96 -19.51 25.01
C THR A 144 -9.44 -19.84 25.00
N VAL A 145 -9.95 -20.52 23.96
CA VAL A 145 -11.35 -21.02 23.94
C VAL A 145 -11.61 -21.97 25.11
N PHE A 146 -10.73 -22.95 25.32
CA PHE A 146 -10.91 -23.94 26.38
C PHE A 146 -10.82 -23.34 27.79
N ALA A 147 -9.76 -22.60 28.09
CA ALA A 147 -9.55 -22.00 29.41
C ALA A 147 -10.54 -20.86 29.69
N GLY A 148 -10.83 -20.03 28.69
CA GLY A 148 -11.78 -18.92 28.80
C GLY A 148 -13.23 -19.41 28.94
N GLY A 149 -13.66 -20.40 28.16
CA GLY A 149 -15.02 -20.92 28.23
C GLY A 149 -15.28 -21.68 29.54
N LEU A 150 -14.27 -22.40 30.04
CA LEU A 150 -14.31 -22.97 31.40
C LEU A 150 -14.38 -21.86 32.46
N ALA A 151 -13.62 -20.77 32.33
CA ALA A 151 -13.69 -19.64 33.26
C ALA A 151 -15.07 -18.94 33.23
N TYR A 152 -15.64 -18.71 32.06
CA TYR A 152 -16.97 -18.12 31.88
C TYR A 152 -18.05 -18.97 32.57
N ALA A 153 -18.14 -20.26 32.24
CA ALA A 153 -19.11 -21.18 32.86
C ALA A 153 -18.86 -21.40 34.37
N GLN A 154 -17.63 -21.20 34.86
CA GLN A 154 -17.33 -21.25 36.29
C GLN A 154 -17.72 -19.97 37.04
N LEU A 155 -17.72 -18.80 36.38
CA LEU A 155 -18.04 -17.50 36.96
C LEU A 155 -19.55 -17.17 36.88
N GLU A 156 -20.19 -17.41 35.73
CA GLU A 156 -21.64 -17.19 35.55
C GLU A 156 -22.50 -18.31 36.14
N ARG A 157 -21.92 -19.28 36.85
CA ARG A 157 -22.64 -20.46 37.39
C ARG A 157 -23.69 -20.14 38.48
N GLY A 158 -23.83 -18.86 38.85
CA GLY A 158 -24.83 -18.34 39.77
C GLY A 158 -25.68 -17.22 39.16
N SER A 159 -25.70 -17.06 37.83
CA SER A 159 -26.70 -16.27 37.13
C SER A 159 -28.08 -16.94 37.19
N GLU A 160 -29.13 -16.23 36.74
CA GLU A 160 -30.49 -16.78 36.64
C GLU A 160 -30.58 -17.92 35.61
N GLU A 161 -29.81 -17.81 34.52
CA GLU A 161 -29.64 -18.85 33.48
C GLU A 161 -28.14 -19.22 33.38
N PRO A 162 -27.67 -20.24 34.10
CA PRO A 162 -26.24 -20.59 34.17
C PRO A 162 -25.79 -21.32 32.88
N PRO A 163 -24.80 -20.80 32.14
CA PRO A 163 -24.41 -21.34 30.83
C PRO A 163 -23.67 -22.68 30.93
N THR A 164 -23.89 -23.55 29.96
CA THR A 164 -23.16 -24.81 29.82
C THR A 164 -21.70 -24.58 29.40
N LEU A 165 -20.86 -25.60 29.57
CA LEU A 165 -19.46 -25.58 29.09
C LEU A 165 -19.36 -25.34 27.58
N PHE A 166 -20.32 -25.85 26.79
CA PHE A 166 -20.32 -25.68 25.34
C PHE A 166 -20.65 -24.22 24.95
N GLU A 167 -21.65 -23.62 25.60
CA GLU A 167 -21.99 -22.21 25.40
C GLU A 167 -20.86 -21.29 25.86
N GLY A 168 -20.13 -21.65 26.92
CA GLY A 168 -18.90 -20.96 27.32
C GLY A 168 -17.79 -21.03 26.26
N PHE A 169 -17.53 -22.21 25.67
CA PHE A 169 -16.57 -22.33 24.57
C PHE A 169 -17.01 -21.53 23.33
N TYR A 170 -18.31 -21.58 23.00
CA TYR A 170 -18.90 -20.83 21.90
C TYR A 170 -18.77 -19.31 22.10
N TRP A 171 -19.17 -18.78 23.27
CA TRP A 171 -19.08 -17.36 23.62
C TRP A 171 -17.64 -16.84 23.57
N VAL A 172 -16.67 -17.61 24.09
CA VAL A 172 -15.26 -17.21 23.98
C VAL A 172 -14.80 -17.24 22.52
N ASN A 173 -15.17 -18.25 21.74
CA ASN A 173 -14.79 -18.32 20.34
C ASN A 173 -15.39 -17.16 19.52
N THR A 174 -16.66 -16.79 19.72
CA THR A 174 -17.30 -15.65 19.04
C THR A 174 -16.78 -14.29 19.54
N THR A 175 -16.31 -14.22 20.79
CA THR A 175 -15.65 -13.03 21.35
C THR A 175 -14.25 -12.84 20.75
N ILE A 176 -13.38 -13.87 20.77
CA ILE A 176 -12.01 -13.74 20.24
C ILE A 176 -11.95 -13.68 18.71
N SER A 177 -12.98 -14.19 18.02
CA SER A 177 -13.15 -13.98 16.57
C SER A 177 -13.79 -12.63 16.21
N THR A 178 -14.09 -11.78 17.20
CA THR A 178 -14.74 -10.46 17.02
C THR A 178 -16.08 -10.52 16.27
N VAL A 179 -16.82 -11.63 16.40
CA VAL A 179 -18.16 -11.82 15.82
C VAL A 179 -19.26 -11.36 16.78
N GLY A 180 -19.15 -11.72 18.06
CA GLY A 180 -19.96 -11.15 19.15
C GLY A 180 -21.47 -11.07 18.91
N TYR A 181 -22.15 -12.20 18.67
CA TYR A 181 -23.59 -12.23 18.35
C TYR A 181 -24.52 -11.59 19.42
N GLY A 182 -24.06 -11.47 20.67
CA GLY A 182 -24.83 -10.85 21.76
C GLY A 182 -25.92 -11.74 22.36
N ASP A 183 -25.93 -13.03 22.00
CA ASP A 183 -26.77 -14.09 22.56
C ASP A 183 -26.37 -14.45 24.00
N PHE A 184 -25.08 -14.53 24.28
CA PHE A 184 -24.53 -14.66 25.62
C PHE A 184 -23.75 -13.40 26.03
N LEU A 185 -24.04 -12.87 27.22
CA LEU A 185 -23.44 -11.65 27.76
C LEU A 185 -22.91 -11.88 29.19
N PRO A 186 -21.81 -11.23 29.59
CA PRO A 186 -21.30 -11.29 30.96
C PRO A 186 -22.27 -10.60 31.93
N THR A 187 -22.85 -11.33 32.90
CA THR A 187 -23.68 -10.70 33.95
C THR A 187 -22.84 -10.27 35.15
N THR A 188 -21.71 -10.94 35.42
CA THR A 188 -20.80 -10.61 36.53
C THR A 188 -19.71 -9.62 36.11
N TRP A 189 -19.20 -8.85 37.08
CA TRP A 189 -18.03 -7.99 36.84
C TRP A 189 -16.76 -8.80 36.53
N GLN A 190 -16.64 -10.04 37.06
CA GLN A 190 -15.52 -10.92 36.76
C GLN A 190 -15.49 -11.35 35.29
N THR A 191 -16.64 -11.72 34.71
CA THR A 191 -16.70 -12.07 33.28
C THR A 191 -16.62 -10.85 32.37
N SER A 192 -17.05 -9.66 32.82
CA SER A 192 -16.77 -8.41 32.11
C SER A 192 -15.26 -8.13 31.99
N VAL A 193 -14.47 -8.35 33.05
CA VAL A 193 -13.00 -8.25 32.99
C VAL A 193 -12.39 -9.35 32.11
N LEU A 194 -12.91 -10.58 32.18
CA LEU A 194 -12.51 -11.67 31.27
C LEU A 194 -12.77 -11.30 29.81
N ALA A 195 -13.93 -10.74 29.48
CA ALA A 195 -14.32 -10.33 28.13
C ALA A 195 -13.35 -9.27 27.56
N MET A 196 -12.95 -8.27 28.36
CA MET A 196 -11.94 -7.28 27.94
C MET A 196 -10.60 -7.93 27.59
N GLY A 197 -10.14 -8.88 28.40
CA GLY A 197 -8.92 -9.65 28.14
C GLY A 197 -9.01 -10.53 26.89
N LEU A 198 -10.17 -11.17 26.67
CA LEU A 198 -10.45 -11.99 25.49
C LEU A 198 -10.50 -11.16 24.21
N GLN A 199 -11.13 -9.99 24.22
CA GLN A 199 -11.18 -9.07 23.06
C GLN A 199 -9.76 -8.63 22.65
N ALA A 200 -8.93 -8.21 23.62
CA ALA A 200 -7.55 -7.83 23.36
C ALA A 200 -6.71 -9.00 22.80
N MET A 201 -6.87 -10.21 23.35
CA MET A 201 -6.22 -11.43 22.86
C MET A 201 -6.69 -11.80 21.44
N GLY A 202 -7.99 -11.68 21.16
CA GLY A 202 -8.60 -11.98 19.86
C GLY A 202 -8.03 -11.12 18.72
N VAL A 203 -7.91 -9.81 18.94
CA VAL A 203 -7.29 -8.88 17.97
C VAL A 203 -5.83 -9.28 17.68
N VAL A 204 -5.06 -9.63 18.70
CA VAL A 204 -3.65 -10.05 18.53
C VAL A 204 -3.54 -11.39 17.80
N LEU A 205 -4.34 -12.39 18.18
CA LEU A 205 -4.37 -13.71 17.52
C LEU A 205 -4.84 -13.59 16.06
N GLY A 206 -5.90 -12.84 15.80
CA GLY A 206 -6.40 -12.57 14.46
C GLY A 206 -5.36 -11.90 13.57
N ALA A 207 -4.68 -10.86 14.08
CA ALA A 207 -3.60 -10.19 13.37
C ALA A 207 -2.42 -11.15 13.03
N ILE A 208 -2.05 -12.04 13.96
CA ILE A 208 -1.00 -13.05 13.73
C ILE A 208 -1.42 -14.08 12.66
N LEU A 209 -2.66 -14.56 12.69
CA LEU A 209 -3.19 -15.50 11.69
C LEU A 209 -3.26 -14.85 10.31
N VAL A 210 -3.80 -13.63 10.20
CA VAL A 210 -3.86 -12.86 8.95
C VAL A 210 -2.45 -12.58 8.40
N ALA A 211 -1.51 -12.15 9.24
CA ALA A 211 -0.11 -11.92 8.83
C ALA A 211 0.62 -13.21 8.40
N GLY A 212 0.24 -14.37 8.96
CA GLY A 212 0.76 -15.67 8.53
C GLY A 212 0.20 -16.17 7.19
N ILE A 213 -1.02 -15.76 6.85
CA ILE A 213 -1.75 -16.17 5.64
C ILE A 213 -1.50 -15.22 4.46
N LEU A 214 -1.36 -13.91 4.69
CA LEU A 214 -1.10 -12.89 3.67
C LEU A 214 -0.01 -13.29 2.65
N PRO A 215 1.16 -13.83 3.05
CA PRO A 215 2.22 -14.25 2.12
C PRO A 215 1.91 -15.48 1.25
N LEU A 216 0.71 -16.07 1.35
CA LEU A 216 0.19 -17.04 0.37
C LEU A 216 -0.48 -16.33 -0.82
N PHE A 217 -1.03 -15.14 -0.60
CA PHE A 217 -1.66 -14.29 -1.60
C PHE A 217 -0.70 -13.22 -2.18
N ASP A 218 0.53 -13.12 -1.67
CA ASP A 218 1.53 -12.06 -1.95
C ASP A 218 1.80 -11.77 -3.44
N ARG A 219 1.57 -12.73 -4.35
CA ARG A 219 1.79 -12.52 -5.79
C ARG A 219 0.70 -11.69 -6.49
N GLU A 220 -0.47 -11.57 -5.89
CA GLU A 220 -1.64 -10.91 -6.49
C GLU A 220 -2.27 -9.89 -5.53
N PHE A 221 -2.35 -10.22 -4.24
CA PHE A 221 -2.99 -9.37 -3.24
C PHE A 221 -2.09 -8.23 -2.74
N ALA A 222 -0.77 -8.41 -2.69
CA ALA A 222 0.14 -7.31 -2.30
C ALA A 222 0.20 -6.24 -3.41
N GLU A 223 0.42 -6.66 -4.67
CA GLU A 223 0.36 -5.75 -5.82
C GLU A 223 -1.04 -5.12 -5.95
N GLY A 224 -2.13 -5.89 -5.73
CA GLY A 224 -3.51 -5.39 -5.78
C GLY A 224 -3.92 -4.44 -4.64
N PHE A 225 -3.48 -4.67 -3.40
CA PHE A 225 -3.80 -3.81 -2.27
C PHE A 225 -3.06 -2.47 -2.35
N SER A 226 -1.73 -2.51 -2.59
CA SER A 226 -0.96 -1.27 -2.77
C SER A 226 -1.48 -0.44 -3.94
N ARG A 227 -1.92 -1.10 -5.04
CA ARG A 227 -2.52 -0.43 -6.19
C ARG A 227 -3.84 0.26 -5.88
N ARG A 228 -4.78 -0.40 -5.17
CA ARG A 228 -6.04 0.24 -4.75
C ARG A 228 -5.80 1.43 -3.82
N VAL A 229 -4.83 1.32 -2.91
CA VAL A 229 -4.46 2.41 -2.00
C VAL A 229 -3.84 3.58 -2.77
N SER A 230 -2.96 3.33 -3.75
CA SER A 230 -2.44 4.41 -4.59
C SER A 230 -3.52 5.03 -5.48
N GLU A 231 -4.39 4.23 -6.10
CA GLU A 231 -5.50 4.72 -6.94
C GLU A 231 -6.52 5.55 -6.11
N GLN A 232 -6.74 5.22 -4.84
CA GLN A 232 -7.55 6.06 -3.93
C GLN A 232 -6.84 7.34 -3.49
N VAL A 233 -5.54 7.29 -3.18
CA VAL A 233 -4.76 8.48 -2.79
C VAL A 233 -4.61 9.44 -3.96
N GLU A 234 -4.27 8.94 -5.15
CA GLU A 234 -4.09 9.74 -6.37
C GLU A 234 -5.42 10.38 -6.82
N ARG A 235 -6.55 9.67 -6.66
CA ARG A 235 -7.89 10.27 -6.82
C ARG A 235 -8.16 11.37 -5.79
N LEU A 236 -7.91 11.12 -4.50
CA LEU A 236 -8.15 12.11 -3.44
C LEU A 236 -7.25 13.35 -3.56
N THR A 237 -6.02 13.20 -4.08
CA THR A 237 -5.15 14.33 -4.41
C THR A 237 -5.71 15.09 -5.62
N GLY A 238 -6.13 14.41 -6.69
CA GLY A 238 -6.78 15.06 -7.84
C GLY A 238 -8.05 15.82 -7.47
N GLU A 239 -8.91 15.25 -6.60
CA GLU A 239 -10.12 15.91 -6.06
C GLU A 239 -9.80 17.12 -5.16
N VAL A 240 -8.56 17.23 -4.64
CA VAL A 240 -8.08 18.42 -3.91
C VAL A 240 -7.46 19.45 -4.85
N ASP A 241 -6.62 19.02 -5.80
CA ASP A 241 -6.01 19.90 -6.80
C ASP A 241 -7.08 20.59 -7.67
N GLU A 242 -8.17 19.90 -8.00
CA GLU A 242 -9.34 20.44 -8.71
C GLU A 242 -10.10 21.46 -7.84
N LEU A 243 -10.23 21.22 -6.53
CA LEU A 243 -10.85 22.16 -5.58
C LEU A 243 -10.01 23.42 -5.34
N GLU A 244 -8.67 23.30 -5.31
CA GLU A 244 -7.78 24.47 -5.21
C GLU A 244 -7.81 25.31 -6.50
N ALA A 245 -7.97 24.69 -7.66
CA ALA A 245 -8.16 25.39 -8.94
C ALA A 245 -9.51 26.16 -8.99
N ASP A 246 -10.62 25.50 -8.63
CA ASP A 246 -11.94 26.13 -8.54
C ASP A 246 -11.93 27.34 -7.57
N LEU A 247 -11.24 27.21 -6.42
CA LEU A 247 -11.08 28.31 -5.46
C LEU A 247 -10.29 29.50 -6.04
N ALA A 248 -9.23 29.24 -6.82
CA ALA A 248 -8.42 30.30 -7.43
C ALA A 248 -9.15 31.07 -8.55
N ASP A 249 -9.99 30.39 -9.33
CA ASP A 249 -10.85 31.04 -10.33
C ASP A 249 -11.98 31.84 -9.66
N ILE A 250 -12.57 31.32 -8.57
CA ILE A 250 -13.56 32.06 -7.75
C ILE A 250 -12.94 33.32 -7.12
N GLU A 251 -11.74 33.23 -6.54
CA GLU A 251 -11.02 34.40 -6.02
C GLU A 251 -10.75 35.43 -7.13
N THR A 252 -10.32 34.96 -8.31
CA THR A 252 -10.05 35.81 -9.47
C THR A 252 -11.30 36.57 -9.96
N ASP A 253 -12.46 35.91 -10.04
CA ASP A 253 -13.70 36.57 -10.49
C ASP A 253 -14.31 37.47 -9.39
N ILE A 254 -14.17 37.14 -8.10
CA ILE A 254 -14.51 38.08 -7.00
C ILE A 254 -13.66 39.35 -7.11
N ASP A 255 -12.34 39.21 -7.27
CA ASP A 255 -11.41 40.33 -7.38
C ASP A 255 -11.64 41.14 -8.68
N ARG A 256 -12.20 40.51 -9.72
CA ARG A 256 -12.65 41.17 -10.96
C ARG A 256 -13.94 41.96 -10.77
N ILE A 257 -14.92 41.41 -10.05
CA ILE A 257 -16.18 42.09 -9.71
C ILE A 257 -15.90 43.33 -8.85
N ALA A 258 -15.11 43.18 -7.76
CA ALA A 258 -14.73 44.29 -6.88
C ALA A 258 -14.00 45.42 -7.63
N ARG A 259 -13.11 45.08 -8.56
CA ARG A 259 -12.46 46.08 -9.44
C ARG A 259 -13.46 46.74 -10.40
N GLY A 260 -14.41 46.00 -10.95
CA GLY A 260 -15.49 46.52 -11.79
C GLY A 260 -16.39 47.54 -11.06
N GLU A 261 -16.80 47.21 -9.84
CA GLU A 261 -17.62 48.05 -8.97
C GLU A 261 -16.87 49.35 -8.60
N SER A 262 -15.59 49.25 -8.21
CA SER A 262 -14.74 50.44 -7.97
C SER A 262 -14.55 51.32 -9.23
N SER A 263 -14.69 50.76 -10.42
CA SER A 263 -14.64 51.50 -11.69
C SER A 263 -15.95 52.26 -11.94
N GLN A 264 -17.11 51.65 -11.63
CA GLN A 264 -18.40 52.34 -11.67
C GLN A 264 -18.44 53.50 -10.68
N ASP A 265 -18.01 53.32 -9.43
CA ASP A 265 -17.96 54.40 -8.43
C ASP A 265 -17.07 55.57 -8.88
N ARG A 266 -15.92 55.28 -9.51
CA ARG A 266 -15.03 56.34 -10.03
C ARG A 266 -15.63 57.07 -11.23
N VAL A 267 -16.36 56.38 -12.10
CA VAL A 267 -17.09 56.98 -13.23
C VAL A 267 -18.27 57.82 -12.73
N LEU A 268 -19.10 57.30 -11.81
CA LEU A 268 -20.21 58.04 -11.20
C LEU A 268 -19.70 59.27 -10.44
N GLY A 269 -18.64 59.12 -9.65
CA GLY A 269 -17.97 60.21 -8.96
C GLY A 269 -17.27 61.21 -9.88
N GLN A 270 -17.00 60.88 -11.15
CA GLN A 270 -16.54 61.83 -12.15
C GLN A 270 -17.72 62.53 -12.84
N ILE A 271 -18.73 61.79 -13.31
CA ILE A 271 -19.97 62.36 -13.86
C ILE A 271 -20.63 63.34 -12.86
N ALA A 272 -20.62 63.04 -11.56
CA ALA A 272 -21.13 63.95 -10.53
C ALA A 272 -20.32 65.25 -10.38
N ARG A 273 -19.00 65.22 -10.62
CA ARG A 273 -18.14 66.41 -10.63
C ARG A 273 -18.32 67.21 -11.92
N ASP A 274 -18.33 66.54 -13.07
CA ASP A 274 -18.55 67.16 -14.37
C ASP A 274 -19.94 67.84 -14.43
N LEU A 275 -20.98 67.21 -13.86
CA LEU A 275 -22.31 67.80 -13.70
C LEU A 275 -22.32 68.97 -12.70
N ALA A 276 -21.50 68.96 -11.66
CA ALA A 276 -21.37 70.09 -10.74
C ALA A 276 -20.71 71.30 -11.43
N GLU A 277 -19.63 71.08 -12.20
CA GLU A 277 -18.93 72.11 -12.97
C GLU A 277 -19.79 72.66 -14.12
N VAL A 278 -20.56 71.80 -14.81
CA VAL A 278 -21.56 72.25 -15.81
C VAL A 278 -22.70 73.01 -15.13
N ARG A 279 -23.18 72.60 -13.96
CA ARG A 279 -24.20 73.34 -13.19
C ARG A 279 -23.68 74.69 -12.70
N GLU A 280 -22.39 74.81 -12.38
CA GLU A 280 -21.75 76.08 -12.04
C GLU A 280 -21.68 77.01 -13.26
N LYS A 281 -21.19 76.51 -14.41
CA LYS A 281 -21.11 77.28 -15.67
C LYS A 281 -22.48 77.71 -16.20
N VAL A 282 -23.45 76.79 -16.26
CA VAL A 282 -24.85 77.09 -16.66
C VAL A 282 -25.57 77.95 -15.61
N GLY A 283 -25.12 77.93 -14.35
CA GLY A 283 -25.55 78.87 -13.32
C GLY A 283 -24.99 80.28 -13.48
N ALA A 284 -23.88 80.43 -14.21
CA ALA A 284 -23.24 81.71 -14.50
C ALA A 284 -23.67 82.33 -15.85
N GLU A 285 -24.00 81.51 -16.86
CA GLU A 285 -24.35 81.97 -18.20
C GLU A 285 -25.87 81.90 -18.50
N GLY A 286 -26.53 83.06 -18.43
CA GLY A 286 -27.94 83.23 -18.78
C GLY A 286 -28.23 83.08 -20.29
N PRO A 287 -29.49 82.76 -20.68
CA PRO A 287 -29.79 82.12 -21.97
C PRO A 287 -30.05 83.09 -23.14
N HIS A 288 -29.73 82.68 -24.38
CA HIS A 288 -30.29 83.26 -25.61
C HIS A 288 -30.22 82.32 -26.85
N ALA A 289 -31.21 82.46 -27.75
CA ALA A 289 -31.34 81.88 -29.11
C ALA A 289 -31.31 80.32 -29.22
N ALA A 290 -32.36 79.57 -29.61
CA ALA A 290 -33.55 79.76 -30.46
C ALA A 290 -33.33 79.64 -32.00
N VAL A 291 -33.70 78.48 -32.56
CA VAL A 291 -33.82 78.13 -34.00
C VAL A 291 -35.06 77.23 -34.20
N PRO A 292 -35.82 77.29 -35.31
CA PRO A 292 -37.26 76.89 -35.37
C PRO A 292 -37.54 75.48 -35.96
N PRO A 293 -38.80 74.99 -35.95
CA PRO A 293 -39.12 73.57 -36.24
C PRO A 293 -39.27 73.22 -37.73
N ARG A 294 -39.29 71.92 -38.02
CA ARG A 294 -39.67 71.32 -39.33
C ARG A 294 -40.76 70.24 -39.14
N ASN A 295 -41.56 70.00 -40.19
CA ASN A 295 -42.87 69.34 -40.09
C ASN A 295 -43.16 68.41 -41.30
N GLY A 296 -43.85 67.28 -41.07
CA GLY A 296 -44.67 66.56 -42.06
C GLY A 296 -44.13 65.26 -42.70
N GLY A 297 -45.01 64.23 -42.80
CA GLY A 297 -44.86 62.99 -43.61
C GLY A 297 -44.19 61.81 -42.87
N ASP A 298 -44.81 60.65 -42.55
CA ASP A 298 -46.05 59.94 -42.97
C ASP A 298 -45.97 59.25 -44.37
N SER A 299 -46.36 57.97 -44.60
CA SER A 299 -46.57 56.77 -43.74
C SER A 299 -46.70 55.44 -44.56
N ARG A 300 -46.75 54.29 -43.87
CA ARG A 300 -47.26 52.94 -44.30
C ARG A 300 -46.46 52.20 -45.40
N GLY A 301 -46.59 50.87 -45.61
CA GLY A 301 -47.30 49.75 -44.94
C GLY A 301 -46.53 48.44 -45.23
N THR A 302 -46.93 47.19 -44.91
CA THR A 302 -48.16 46.49 -44.48
C THR A 302 -47.74 45.26 -43.59
N ALA A 303 -48.49 44.67 -42.64
CA ALA A 303 -49.84 44.07 -42.64
C ALA A 303 -49.99 42.91 -43.66
N THR A 304 -50.52 41.70 -43.38
CA THR A 304 -51.08 41.02 -42.16
C THR A 304 -50.87 39.48 -42.35
N ALA A 305 -51.42 38.44 -41.69
CA ALA A 305 -52.38 38.09 -40.60
C ALA A 305 -52.25 36.54 -40.33
N ALA A 306 -52.87 35.86 -39.35
CA ALA A 306 -53.28 36.14 -37.95
C ALA A 306 -53.92 34.87 -37.32
N GLY A 307 -53.72 34.61 -36.00
CA GLY A 307 -54.43 33.60 -35.19
C GLY A 307 -53.78 32.20 -35.08
N GLY A 308 -54.02 31.40 -34.04
CA GLY A 308 -54.80 31.65 -32.80
C GLY A 308 -55.30 30.35 -32.14
N ASP A 309 -55.15 30.21 -30.82
CA ASP A 309 -55.37 28.96 -30.07
C ASP A 309 -56.82 28.44 -30.03
N GLY A 310 -56.96 27.12 -29.83
CA GLY A 310 -58.21 26.44 -29.49
C GLY A 310 -57.94 25.03 -28.93
N ALA A 311 -58.38 24.75 -27.71
CA ALA A 311 -58.13 23.49 -27.01
C ALA A 311 -59.25 22.45 -27.22
N ASP A 312 -58.95 21.17 -27.02
CA ASP A 312 -59.90 20.21 -26.44
C ASP A 312 -59.19 19.05 -25.72
N ALA A 313 -59.93 18.27 -24.93
CA ALA A 313 -59.43 17.21 -24.06
C ALA A 313 -59.50 15.80 -24.70
N GLY A 314 -58.68 14.86 -24.22
CA GLY A 314 -58.67 13.47 -24.71
C GLY A 314 -57.98 12.47 -23.78
N THR A 315 -58.75 11.77 -22.96
CA THR A 315 -58.26 10.74 -22.02
C THR A 315 -57.95 9.41 -22.73
N SER A 316 -56.74 8.87 -22.56
CA SER A 316 -56.51 7.41 -22.68
C SER A 316 -55.18 6.91 -22.10
N ALA A 317 -55.29 6.10 -21.05
CA ALA A 317 -54.46 4.91 -20.81
C ALA A 317 -55.19 3.70 -21.47
N PRO A 318 -54.70 2.43 -21.47
CA PRO A 318 -53.57 1.90 -20.68
C PRO A 318 -52.68 0.80 -21.35
N ALA A 319 -51.67 0.37 -20.57
CA ALA A 319 -51.14 -1.00 -20.43
C ALA A 319 -50.48 -1.77 -21.61
N GLY A 320 -49.53 -2.64 -21.24
CA GLY A 320 -48.85 -3.62 -22.10
C GLY A 320 -47.49 -3.15 -22.63
N SER A 321 -46.40 -3.90 -22.46
CA SER A 321 -46.21 -5.20 -21.76
C SER A 321 -44.77 -5.33 -21.24
#